data_AF-A0A7Y4T5G2-F1
#
_entry.id   AF-A0A7Y4T5G2-F1
#
_cell.length_a   1.000
_cell.length_b   1.000
_cell.length_c   1.000
_cell.angle_alpha   90.00
_cell.angle_beta   90.00
_cell.angle_gamma   90.00
#
_symmetry.space_group_name_H-M   'P 1'
#
loop_
_entity.id
_entity.type
_entity.pdbx_description
1 polymer ?
#
loop_
_entity_poly.entity_id
_entity_poly.type
_entity_poly.pdbx_seq_one_letter_code
_entity_poly.pdbx_strand_id
1 'polypeptide(L)'
;MNAVLLSYGVDAKDVRGLQHDLSKRLASAKDAGLKLGARTVMHIDKLTETQEYLKARYAPHESANLSPLNRLQQTLKEVREQALAIVDRSEAPVAVHKTSAGNK
;
A
#
# COMPACT_ATOMS: atom_id res chain seq x y z
N MET A 1 -0.47 -2.70 -1.41
CA MET A 1 -1.33 -1.50 -1.49
C MET A 1 -1.49 -1.01 -2.92
N ASN A 2 -0.41 -0.77 -3.67
CA ASN A 2 -0.54 -0.32 -5.07
C ASN A 2 -1.42 -1.24 -5.92
N ALA A 3 -1.28 -2.56 -5.80
CA ALA A 3 -2.14 -3.52 -6.51
C ALA A 3 -3.64 -3.30 -6.21
N VAL A 4 -3.99 -3.03 -4.94
CA VAL A 4 -5.38 -2.73 -4.52
C VAL A 4 -5.87 -1.43 -5.13
N LEU A 5 -5.04 -0.38 -5.14
CA LEU A 5 -5.41 0.90 -5.73
C LEU A 5 -5.61 0.78 -7.25
N LEU A 6 -4.73 0.04 -7.92
CA LEU A 6 -4.85 -0.22 -9.36
C LEU A 6 -6.08 -1.07 -9.68
N SER A 7 -6.37 -2.12 -8.90
CA SER A 7 -7.58 -2.93 -9.09
C SER A 7 -8.86 -2.13 -8.81
N TYR A 8 -8.79 -1.13 -7.92
CA TYR A 8 -9.89 -0.20 -7.65
C TYR A 8 -10.08 0.85 -8.77
N GLY A 9 -9.17 0.92 -9.75
CA GLY A 9 -9.25 1.86 -10.87
C GLY A 9 -8.55 3.20 -10.64
N VAL A 10 -7.72 3.33 -9.59
CA VAL A 10 -6.87 4.52 -9.41
C VAL A 10 -5.79 4.54 -10.49
N ASP A 11 -5.59 5.69 -11.13
CA ASP A 11 -4.58 5.84 -12.17
C ASP A 11 -3.16 5.59 -11.61
N ALA A 12 -2.33 4.91 -12.40
CA ALA A 12 -0.96 4.59 -11.99
C ALA A 12 -0.11 5.85 -11.70
N LYS A 13 -0.39 6.98 -12.35
CA LYS A 13 0.25 8.28 -12.08
C LYS A 13 -0.09 8.78 -10.67
N ASP A 14 -1.34 8.66 -10.25
CA ASP A 14 -1.78 9.09 -8.92
C ASP A 14 -1.16 8.22 -7.83
N VAL A 15 -1.13 6.89 -8.04
CA VAL A 15 -0.45 5.95 -7.13
C VAL A 15 1.05 6.26 -7.00
N ARG A 16 1.71 6.65 -8.10
CA ARG A 16 3.12 7.08 -8.09
C ARG A 16 3.30 8.43 -7.40
N GLY A 17 2.35 9.35 -7.54
CA GLY A 17 2.34 10.65 -6.85
C GLY A 17 2.37 10.54 -5.33
N LEU A 18 1.87 9.43 -4.77
CA LEU A 18 1.94 9.14 -3.32
C LEU A 18 3.35 8.71 -2.84
N GLN A 19 4.30 8.46 -3.74
CA GLN A 19 5.71 8.14 -3.43
C GLN A 19 5.91 7.06 -2.36
N HIS A 20 6.63 7.35 -1.26
CA HIS A 20 6.92 6.42 -0.16
C HIS A 20 6.01 6.63 1.06
N ASP A 21 4.97 7.45 0.92
CA ASP A 21 4.02 7.71 1.99
C ASP A 21 3.04 6.52 2.14
N LEU A 22 3.39 5.58 3.01
CA LEU A 22 2.60 4.37 3.23
C LEU A 22 1.28 4.67 3.92
N SER A 23 1.23 5.70 4.77
CA SER A 23 0.00 6.16 5.44
C SER A 23 -1.03 6.68 4.43
N LYS A 24 -0.62 7.54 3.48
CA LYS A 24 -1.52 8.01 2.42
C LYS A 24 -2.00 6.88 1.53
N ARG A 25 -1.11 5.95 1.16
CA ARG A 25 -1.50 4.76 0.37
C ARG A 25 -2.47 3.87 1.12
N LEU A 26 -2.29 3.71 2.42
CA LEU A 26 -3.21 2.96 3.27
C LEU A 26 -4.56 3.66 3.36
N ALA A 27 -4.60 4.98 3.50
CA ALA A 27 -5.84 5.75 3.51
C ALA A 27 -6.63 5.52 2.22
N SER A 28 -6.02 5.70 1.05
CA SER A 28 -6.69 5.44 -0.24
C SER A 28 -7.07 3.96 -0.41
N ALA A 29 -6.28 3.03 0.11
CA ALA A 29 -6.60 1.61 0.01
C ALA A 29 -7.77 1.20 0.94
N LYS A 30 -7.97 1.91 2.06
CA LYS A 30 -9.14 1.71 2.94
C LYS A 30 -10.44 2.05 2.22
N ASP A 31 -10.43 3.10 1.40
CA ASP A 31 -11.57 3.47 0.56
C ASP A 31 -11.91 2.38 -0.48
N ALA A 32 -10.88 1.65 -0.94
CA ALA A 32 -11.01 0.46 -1.78
C ALA A 32 -11.36 -0.84 -1.00
N GLY A 33 -11.67 -0.74 0.29
CA GLY A 33 -12.10 -1.85 1.13
C GLY A 33 -10.98 -2.62 1.84
N LEU A 34 -9.73 -2.12 1.81
CA LEU A 34 -8.63 -2.71 2.58
C LEU A 34 -8.84 -2.54 4.08
N LYS A 35 -8.98 -3.66 4.78
CA LYS A 35 -9.14 -3.70 6.24
C LYS A 35 -7.90 -4.34 6.86
N LEU A 36 -7.24 -3.60 7.73
CA LEU A 36 -6.09 -4.08 8.51
C LEU A 36 -6.41 -3.93 10.00
N GLY A 37 -5.81 -4.78 10.83
CA GLY A 37 -5.86 -4.68 12.27
C GLY A 37 -5.23 -3.38 12.78
N ALA A 38 -5.72 -2.87 13.90
CA ALA A 38 -5.28 -1.58 14.46
C ALA A 38 -3.76 -1.51 14.68
N ARG A 39 -3.14 -2.61 15.13
CA ARG A 39 -1.68 -2.70 15.32
C ARG A 39 -0.92 -2.49 14.01
N THR A 40 -1.43 -3.03 12.91
CA THR A 40 -0.81 -2.95 11.58
C THR A 40 -0.94 -1.54 11.01
N VAL A 41 -2.11 -0.91 11.18
CA VAL A 41 -2.32 0.50 10.84
C VAL A 41 -1.33 1.41 11.59
N MET A 42 -1.28 1.30 12.92
CA MET A 42 -0.34 2.09 13.74
C MET A 42 1.11 1.89 13.34
N HIS A 43 1.48 0.66 12.97
CA HIS A 43 2.83 0.36 12.55
C HIS A 43 3.17 0.99 11.20
N ILE A 44 2.24 0.97 10.24
CA ILE A 44 2.41 1.64 8.94
C ILE A 44 2.59 3.15 9.12
N ASP A 45 1.83 3.76 10.02
CA ASP A 45 1.99 5.18 10.35
C ASP A 45 3.37 5.46 10.93
N LYS A 46 3.84 4.59 11.83
CA LYS A 46 5.19 4.72 12.40
C LYS A 46 6.29 4.59 11.33
N LEU A 47 6.18 3.61 10.42
CA LEU A 47 7.12 3.41 9.32
C LEU A 47 7.23 4.64 8.41
N THR A 48 6.10 5.30 8.17
CA THR A 48 6.04 6.52 7.35
C THR A 48 6.67 7.70 8.09
N GLU A 49 6.33 7.90 9.37
CA GLU A 49 6.88 8.96 10.21
C GLU A 49 8.40 8.85 10.38
N THR A 50 8.92 7.65 10.65
CA THR A 50 10.36 7.44 10.85
C THR A 50 11.15 7.38 9.56
N GLN A 51 10.47 7.41 8.41
CA GLN A 51 11.01 7.21 7.07
C GLN A 51 11.89 5.95 7.02
N GLU A 52 11.39 4.87 7.62
CA GLU A 52 12.20 3.68 7.90
C GLU A 52 12.81 3.08 6.63
N TYR A 53 12.08 3.12 5.53
CA TYR A 53 12.56 2.71 4.21
C TYR A 53 13.82 3.48 3.76
N LEU A 54 13.86 4.78 4.01
CA LEU A 54 14.99 5.63 3.61
C LEU A 54 16.21 5.32 4.47
N LYS A 55 16.03 5.18 5.79
CA LYS A 55 17.10 4.83 6.73
C LYS A 55 17.69 3.45 6.47
N ALA A 56 16.82 2.45 6.26
CA ALA A 56 17.26 1.10 5.91
C ALA A 56 18.09 1.07 4.61
N ARG A 57 17.83 1.99 3.67
CA ARG A 57 18.50 2.02 2.36
C ARG A 57 19.78 2.85 2.34
N TYR A 58 19.81 3.99 3.01
CA TYR A 58 20.89 4.98 2.86
C TYR A 58 21.67 5.27 4.14
N ALA A 59 21.12 4.93 5.30
CA ALA A 59 21.77 5.12 6.58
C ALA A 59 21.66 3.84 7.44
N PRO A 60 22.16 2.69 6.96
CA PRO A 60 22.08 1.43 7.70
C PRO A 60 22.84 1.48 9.04
N HIS A 61 23.73 2.45 9.21
CA HIS A 61 24.44 2.71 10.47
C HIS A 61 23.56 3.43 11.52
N GLU A 62 22.44 4.04 11.13
CA GLU A 62 21.44 4.64 12.02
C GLU A 62 20.31 3.65 12.36
N SER A 63 20.57 2.35 12.18
CA SER A 63 19.57 1.26 12.28
C SER A 63 19.07 0.95 13.68
N ALA A 64 19.60 1.62 14.72
CA ALA A 64 19.23 1.39 16.11
C ALA A 64 17.72 1.57 16.40
N ASN A 65 16.99 2.29 15.53
CA ASN A 65 15.56 2.58 15.66
C ASN A 65 14.69 1.94 14.57
N LEU A 66 15.19 0.94 13.84
CA LEU A 66 14.35 0.19 12.89
C LEU A 66 13.37 -0.72 13.65
N SER A 67 12.25 -1.00 13.00
CA SER A 67 11.24 -1.90 13.53
C SER A 67 11.81 -3.31 13.71
N PRO A 68 11.44 -4.02 14.80
CA PRO A 68 11.84 -5.42 14.96
C PRO A 68 11.40 -6.25 13.75
N LEU A 69 12.28 -7.10 13.24
CA LEU A 69 12.03 -7.86 12.00
C LEU A 69 10.72 -8.66 12.04
N ASN A 70 10.43 -9.29 13.17
CA ASN A 70 9.18 -10.04 13.38
C ASN A 70 7.93 -9.14 13.21
N ARG A 71 7.99 -7.90 13.70
CA ARG A 71 6.89 -6.94 13.58
C ARG A 71 6.71 -6.47 12.13
N LEU A 72 7.81 -6.22 11.43
CA LEU A 72 7.78 -5.89 10.01
C LEU A 72 7.21 -7.05 9.18
N GLN A 73 7.68 -8.27 9.39
CA GLN A 73 7.19 -9.47 8.70
C GLN A 73 5.70 -9.70 8.92
N GLN A 74 5.21 -9.58 10.15
CA GLN A 74 3.79 -9.71 10.45
C GLN A 74 2.95 -8.66 9.72
N THR A 75 3.43 -7.42 9.68
CA THR A 75 2.78 -6.31 8.97
C THR A 75 2.69 -6.59 7.47
N LEU A 76 3.79 -7.03 6.87
CA LEU A 76 3.85 -7.34 5.44
C LEU A 76 2.96 -8.55 5.08
N LYS A 77 2.94 -9.59 5.92
CA LYS A 77 2.09 -10.77 5.75
C LYS A 77 0.62 -10.37 5.72
N GLU A 78 0.17 -9.61 6.72
CA GLU A 78 -1.24 -9.18 6.78
C GLU A 78 -1.61 -8.28 5.60
N VAL A 79 -0.78 -7.29 5.27
CA VAL A 79 -1.04 -6.41 4.10
C VAL A 79 -1.13 -7.23 2.82
N ARG A 80 -0.27 -8.23 2.62
CA ARG A 80 -0.31 -9.12 1.46
C ARG A 80 -1.60 -9.92 1.41
N GLU A 81 -1.95 -10.60 2.50
CA GLU A 81 -3.14 -11.46 2.57
C GLU A 81 -4.42 -10.67 2.28
N GLN A 82 -4.56 -9.48 2.88
CA GLN A 82 -5.72 -8.63 2.68
C GLN A 82 -5.74 -8.00 1.28
N ALA A 83 -4.58 -7.64 0.72
CA ALA A 83 -4.50 -7.12 -0.64
C ALA A 83 -4.88 -8.18 -1.68
N LEU A 84 -4.37 -9.41 -1.55
CA LEU A 84 -4.73 -10.52 -2.45
C LEU A 84 -6.23 -10.80 -2.40
N ALA A 85 -6.80 -10.88 -1.20
CA ALA A 85 -8.24 -11.08 -1.06
C ALA A 85 -9.08 -10.00 -1.76
N ILE A 86 -8.59 -8.77 -1.91
CA ILE A 86 -9.30 -7.71 -2.65
C ILE A 86 -9.07 -7.83 -4.15
N VAL A 87 -7.83 -8.04 -4.58
CA VAL A 87 -7.49 -8.16 -6.00
C VAL A 87 -8.19 -9.37 -6.62
N ASP A 88 -8.17 -10.53 -5.95
CA ASP A 88 -8.86 -11.74 -6.43
C ASP A 88 -10.38 -11.53 -6.57
N ARG A 89 -10.99 -10.71 -5.70
CA ARG A 89 -12.41 -10.33 -5.82
C ARG A 89 -12.67 -9.36 -6.97
N SER A 90 -11.69 -8.54 -7.32
CA SER A 90 -11.76 -7.61 -8.44
C SER A 90 -11.59 -8.30 -9.80
N GLU A 91 -10.96 -9.47 -9.85
CA GLU A 91 -10.79 -10.28 -11.08
C GLU A 91 -12.02 -11.12 -11.45
N ALA A 92 -13.08 -11.13 -10.64
CA ALA A 92 -14.39 -11.64 -11.05
C ALA A 92 -14.96 -10.79 -12.21
N PRO A 93 -15.66 -11.36 -13.21
CA PRO A 93 -15.76 -10.79 -14.54
C PRO A 93 -16.69 -9.58 -14.55
N VAL A 94 -16.13 -8.39 -14.33
CA VAL A 94 -16.80 -7.12 -14.61
C VAL A 94 -16.26 -6.60 -15.93
N ALA A 95 -17.20 -6.48 -16.87
CA ALA A 95 -16.99 -6.09 -18.25
C ALA A 95 -15.99 -4.93 -18.40
N VAL A 96 -15.09 -5.12 -19.36
CA VAL A 96 -14.24 -4.14 -20.01
C VAL A 96 -14.93 -2.77 -20.05
N HIS A 97 -14.55 -1.87 -19.14
CA HIS A 97 -14.75 -0.44 -19.38
C HIS A 97 -13.76 -0.06 -20.47
N LYS A 98 -14.26 -0.09 -21.71
CA LYS A 98 -13.62 0.56 -22.84
C LYS A 98 -13.38 2.01 -22.44
N THR A 99 -12.13 2.40 -22.22
CA THR A 99 -11.77 3.81 -22.35
C THR A 99 -11.91 4.14 -23.83
N SER A 100 -13.07 4.71 -24.14
CA SER A 100 -13.37 5.34 -25.42
C SER A 100 -12.29 6.35 -25.75
N ALA A 101 -11.86 6.32 -27.00
CA ALA A 101 -11.05 7.31 -27.66
C ALA A 101 -11.62 8.73 -27.50
N GLY A 102 -10.73 9.73 -27.54
CA GLY A 102 -10.99 10.97 -28.28
C GLY A 102 -10.78 12.30 -27.54
N ASN A 103 -9.84 13.08 -28.10
CA ASN A 103 -9.83 14.55 -28.26
C ASN A 103 -9.53 15.40 -27.01
N LYS A 104 -8.60 16.37 -27.01
CA LYS A 104 -7.93 17.17 -28.05
C LYS A 104 -6.45 17.37 -27.73
#